data_AF-R0AJY0-F1
#
_entry.id   AF-R0AJY0-F1
#
_cell.length_a   1.000
_cell.length_b   1.000
_cell.length_c   1.000
_cell.angle_alpha   90.00
_cell.angle_beta   90.00
_cell.angle_gamma   90.00
#
_symmetry.space_group_name_H-M   'P 1'
#
loop_
_entity.id
_entity.type
_entity.pdbx_description
1 polymer ?
#
loop_
_entity_poly.entity_id
_entity_poly.type
_entity_poly.pdbx_seq_one_letter_code
_entity_poly.pdbx_strand_id
1 'polypeptide(L)'
;MGNTVETGKNTVLITGATGFLGEYLVRRLTKEYRVLAMGRNREQGRKLEGLGAVFCPGDFTDRKTCEAYFKGVRYVIHAGARSTVWGRWEDFYRTNVAGTALVAELCLENGIERLVYISSPSIYTVKCDRYDIREEQAPKYNVLNHYIRSKLSAERVVEDVHQKGLETVILRPRGLIGVGDTSLVPRLLRANMRIGIPLMREGLNTVDLTSVENVAQACQLALTARAANGMAFNITNGEPMEFKTLLELFLAAIGEKPHYRKLPFGAVYGMAGAMEWVYRIFRLPGEPALTRYTVCTLGFSQTMDISRARTILGYEPEKTLMESIEEYGKWWKNRDEPVPDRIARVKMYHCGSCTNDLGLLFKRHPGQKREFPARAFLIQHRDLGNILYDTGYSQAVYEDGFLLKLYRRLNPVHVKPDQIIDAKLRADGINPESVRTIILSHAHPDHMGGLKHFHGYHLVATEQVHKALLRPSVRNLVFANMLPYKSAASSGKCCEVRGRTPQKRLSEHFLCRYFEQVYDLLGDGSIIGVVLDGHCRGQMGIWIPDFKLLLAADSCWGGDLVRHTLEMRLFPRLIQNDFTEYKKTLKKLCELHRDHPQIRIVFTHEKGSEETYG
;
A
#
# COMPACT_ATOMS: atom_id res chain seq x y z
N MET A 1 -28.58 7.13 26.52
CA MET A 1 -29.39 5.93 26.80
C MET A 1 -28.50 4.73 26.59
N GLY A 2 -28.25 3.95 27.64
CA GLY A 2 -27.22 2.93 27.68
C GLY A 2 -27.62 1.69 26.88
N ASN A 3 -26.72 1.22 26.02
CA ASN A 3 -26.83 -0.08 25.40
C ASN A 3 -26.59 -1.15 26.47
N THR A 4 -27.66 -1.89 26.75
CA THR A 4 -27.72 -3.07 27.60
C THR A 4 -26.71 -4.10 27.08
N VAL A 5 -25.79 -4.48 27.97
CA VAL A 5 -24.75 -5.49 27.72
C VAL A 5 -25.43 -6.86 27.65
N GLU A 6 -25.29 -7.57 26.52
CA GLU A 6 -25.65 -8.98 26.45
C GLU A 6 -24.84 -9.78 27.49
N THR A 7 -25.51 -10.13 28.58
CA THR A 7 -25.02 -11.01 29.64
C THR A 7 -25.24 -12.46 29.20
N GLY A 8 -24.20 -13.12 28.69
CA GLY A 8 -24.29 -14.56 28.37
C GLY A 8 -23.04 -15.16 27.72
N LYS A 9 -22.26 -14.39 26.96
CA LYS A 9 -21.03 -14.90 26.31
C LYS A 9 -19.80 -14.74 27.22
N ASN A 10 -18.95 -15.77 27.26
CA ASN A 10 -17.62 -15.69 27.87
C ASN A 10 -16.80 -14.59 27.19
N THR A 11 -16.01 -13.83 27.95
CA THR A 11 -15.20 -12.72 27.42
C THR A 11 -13.78 -13.19 27.11
N VAL A 12 -13.31 -12.91 25.88
CA VAL A 12 -11.95 -13.20 25.41
C VAL A 12 -11.23 -11.89 25.08
N LEU A 13 -10.05 -11.68 25.65
CA LEU A 13 -9.16 -10.57 25.28
C LEU A 13 -8.08 -11.05 24.30
N ILE A 14 -7.98 -10.38 23.16
CA ILE A 14 -6.95 -10.65 22.14
C ILE A 14 -5.97 -9.48 22.13
N THR A 15 -4.72 -9.73 22.50
CA THR A 15 -3.64 -8.76 22.27
C THR A 15 -3.07 -8.92 20.87
N GLY A 16 -2.61 -7.83 20.25
CA GLY A 16 -2.18 -7.87 18.85
C GLY A 16 -3.35 -8.05 17.88
N ALA A 17 -4.56 -7.71 18.30
CA ALA A 17 -5.78 -7.88 17.51
C ALA A 17 -5.76 -7.07 16.20
N THR A 18 -5.03 -5.95 16.17
CA THR A 18 -4.88 -5.11 14.97
C THR A 18 -3.83 -5.65 13.97
N GLY A 19 -3.29 -6.85 14.19
CA GLY A 19 -2.36 -7.54 13.30
C GLY A 19 -3.06 -8.57 12.41
N PHE A 20 -2.28 -9.21 11.51
CA PHE A 20 -2.80 -10.16 10.53
C PHE A 20 -3.59 -11.32 11.16
N LEU A 21 -2.98 -12.09 12.07
CA LEU A 21 -3.68 -13.15 12.81
C LEU A 21 -4.83 -12.60 13.68
N GLY A 22 -4.64 -11.40 14.25
CA GLY A 22 -5.59 -10.77 15.15
C GLY A 22 -6.96 -10.54 14.52
N GLU A 23 -7.01 -10.08 13.26
CA GLU A 23 -8.27 -9.89 12.54
C GLU A 23 -9.04 -11.21 12.37
N TYR A 24 -8.35 -12.28 12.01
CA TYR A 24 -8.95 -13.61 11.84
C TYR A 24 -9.44 -14.20 13.16
N LEU A 25 -8.70 -13.99 14.26
CA LEU A 25 -9.16 -14.35 15.60
C LEU A 25 -10.43 -13.60 15.98
N VAL A 26 -10.50 -12.29 15.72
CA VAL A 26 -11.71 -11.50 15.97
C VAL A 26 -12.89 -12.04 15.15
N ARG A 27 -12.73 -12.18 13.83
CA ARG A 27 -13.77 -12.66 12.91
C ARG A 27 -14.31 -14.04 13.31
N ARG A 28 -13.45 -14.90 13.84
CA ARG A 28 -13.82 -16.24 14.29
C ARG A 28 -14.53 -16.22 15.64
N LEU A 29 -13.94 -15.54 16.63
CA LEU A 29 -14.37 -15.63 18.02
C LEU A 29 -15.59 -14.78 18.35
N THR A 30 -15.89 -13.69 17.61
CA THR A 30 -17.09 -12.87 17.87
C THR A 30 -18.40 -13.63 17.69
N LYS A 31 -18.38 -14.75 16.95
CA LYS A 31 -19.52 -15.65 16.79
C LYS A 31 -19.98 -16.23 18.13
N GLU A 32 -19.05 -16.59 19.01
CA GLU A 32 -19.31 -17.34 20.25
C GLU A 32 -18.95 -16.57 21.53
N TYR A 33 -18.03 -15.62 21.45
CA TYR A 33 -17.46 -14.91 22.59
C TYR A 33 -17.70 -13.40 22.49
N ARG A 34 -17.70 -12.74 23.64
CA ARG A 34 -17.50 -11.29 23.69
C ARG A 34 -16.01 -11.02 23.51
N VAL A 35 -15.62 -10.40 22.40
CA VAL A 35 -14.21 -10.19 22.06
C VAL A 35 -13.77 -8.77 22.40
N LEU A 36 -12.76 -8.65 23.25
CA LEU A 36 -12.02 -7.42 23.47
C LEU A 36 -10.77 -7.44 22.57
N ALA A 37 -10.71 -6.52 21.60
CA ALA A 37 -9.67 -6.46 20.59
C ALA A 37 -8.64 -5.38 20.96
N MET A 38 -7.51 -5.76 21.55
CA MET A 38 -6.47 -4.83 21.97
C MET A 38 -5.41 -4.59 20.89
N GLY A 39 -5.14 -3.32 20.59
CA GLY A 39 -4.05 -2.92 19.71
C GLY A 39 -3.86 -1.42 19.59
N ARG A 40 -2.78 -1.04 18.89
CA ARG A 40 -2.33 0.36 18.79
C ARG A 40 -2.88 1.08 17.55
N ASN A 41 -3.19 0.33 16.49
CA ASN A 41 -3.68 0.90 15.24
C ASN A 41 -5.19 1.18 15.36
N ARG A 42 -5.56 2.45 15.54
CA ARG A 42 -6.96 2.88 15.67
C ARG A 42 -7.79 2.68 14.41
N GLU A 43 -7.20 2.82 13.22
CA GLU A 43 -7.90 2.61 11.95
C GLU A 43 -8.32 1.14 11.81
N GLN A 44 -7.38 0.21 12.06
CA GLN A 44 -7.69 -1.22 12.07
C GLN A 44 -8.63 -1.58 13.22
N GLY A 45 -8.46 -0.96 14.39
CA GLY A 45 -9.38 -1.12 15.52
C GLY A 45 -10.84 -0.86 15.16
N ARG A 46 -11.12 0.27 14.46
CA ARG A 46 -12.48 0.59 13.97
C ARG A 46 -13.04 -0.46 13.01
N LYS A 47 -12.19 -1.06 12.16
CA LYS A 47 -12.62 -2.16 11.28
C LYS A 47 -13.01 -3.40 12.08
N LEU A 48 -12.30 -3.69 13.18
CA LEU A 48 -12.62 -4.82 14.06
C LEU A 48 -13.94 -4.60 14.82
N GLU A 49 -14.30 -3.35 15.13
CA GLU A 49 -15.63 -3.03 15.69
C GLU A 49 -16.75 -3.41 14.72
N GLY A 50 -16.55 -3.19 13.41
CA GLY A 50 -17.46 -3.65 12.36
C GLY A 50 -17.60 -5.18 12.28
N LEU A 51 -16.69 -5.95 12.88
CA LEU A 51 -16.75 -7.41 13.00
C LEU A 51 -17.37 -7.89 14.33
N GLY A 52 -17.87 -6.97 15.17
CA GLY A 52 -18.53 -7.26 16.43
C GLY A 52 -17.60 -7.32 17.66
N ALA A 53 -16.34 -6.89 17.54
CA ALA A 53 -15.45 -6.77 18.70
C ALA A 53 -15.57 -5.40 19.40
N VAL A 54 -15.16 -5.34 20.66
CA VAL A 54 -14.93 -4.07 21.37
C VAL A 54 -13.48 -3.68 21.20
N PHE A 55 -13.19 -2.57 20.51
CA PHE A 55 -11.82 -2.11 20.34
C PHE A 55 -11.27 -1.51 21.63
N CYS A 56 -10.12 -2.02 22.05
CA CYS A 56 -9.42 -1.63 23.27
C CYS A 56 -8.08 -0.96 22.88
N PRO A 57 -8.05 0.37 22.64
CA PRO A 57 -6.82 1.05 22.27
C PRO A 57 -5.82 0.99 23.42
N GLY A 58 -4.63 0.43 23.16
CA GLY A 58 -3.58 0.30 24.17
C GLY A 58 -2.32 -0.39 23.63
N ASP A 59 -1.23 -0.26 24.37
CA ASP A 59 0.01 -1.01 24.17
C ASP A 59 0.14 -2.03 25.31
N PHE A 60 0.16 -3.33 24.99
CA PHE A 60 0.27 -4.38 25.99
C PHE A 60 1.62 -4.36 26.75
N THR A 61 2.59 -3.56 26.30
CA THR A 61 3.86 -3.34 26.99
C THR A 61 3.80 -2.20 28.02
N ASP A 62 2.69 -1.45 28.06
CA ASP A 62 2.46 -0.37 29.02
C ASP A 62 1.21 -0.67 29.87
N ARG A 63 1.46 -1.04 31.13
CA ARG A 63 0.44 -1.41 32.12
C ARG A 63 -0.69 -0.38 32.19
N LYS A 64 -0.37 0.92 32.19
CA LYS A 64 -1.36 2.00 32.32
C LYS A 64 -2.40 1.97 31.20
N THR A 65 -2.02 1.48 30.02
CA THR A 65 -2.88 1.48 28.85
C THR A 65 -3.65 0.17 28.67
N CYS A 66 -3.25 -0.92 29.34
CA CYS A 66 -3.79 -2.25 29.09
C CYS A 66 -4.53 -2.86 30.29
N GLU A 67 -4.17 -2.54 31.53
CA GLU A 67 -4.65 -3.24 32.73
C GLU A 67 -6.18 -3.23 32.89
N ALA A 68 -6.83 -2.13 32.53
CA ALA A 68 -8.27 -1.97 32.71
C ALA A 68 -9.08 -2.99 31.88
N TYR A 69 -8.52 -3.47 30.77
CA TYR A 69 -9.19 -4.39 29.86
C TYR A 69 -9.11 -5.86 30.28
N PHE A 70 -8.33 -6.20 31.32
CA PHE A 70 -8.25 -7.57 31.85
C PHE A 70 -9.38 -7.89 32.84
N LYS A 71 -10.09 -6.86 33.35
CA LYS A 71 -11.18 -7.04 34.32
C LYS A 71 -12.36 -7.78 33.71
N GLY A 72 -12.81 -8.86 34.36
CA GLY A 72 -13.96 -9.66 33.92
C GLY A 72 -13.72 -10.46 32.63
N VAL A 73 -12.47 -10.59 32.20
CA VAL A 73 -12.07 -11.45 31.09
C VAL A 73 -11.93 -12.88 31.59
N ARG A 74 -12.38 -13.86 30.80
CA ARG A 74 -12.22 -15.28 31.12
C ARG A 74 -10.98 -15.87 30.47
N TYR A 75 -10.73 -15.52 29.21
CA TYR A 75 -9.61 -16.06 28.43
C TYR A 75 -8.79 -14.95 27.77
N VAL A 76 -7.48 -15.15 27.67
CA VAL A 76 -6.57 -14.24 26.96
C VAL A 76 -5.87 -14.98 25.84
N ILE A 77 -5.88 -14.42 24.63
CA ILE A 77 -5.04 -14.84 23.51
C ILE A 77 -3.94 -13.79 23.31
N HIS A 78 -2.70 -14.16 23.61
CA HIS A 78 -1.53 -13.31 23.44
C HIS A 78 -0.87 -13.49 22.07
N ALA A 79 -1.37 -12.76 21.07
CA ALA A 79 -0.84 -12.73 19.69
C ALA A 79 0.02 -11.48 19.38
N GLY A 80 0.17 -10.57 20.35
CA GLY A 80 1.00 -9.38 20.22
C GLY A 80 2.49 -9.70 20.28
N ALA A 81 3.24 -9.41 19.22
CA ALA A 81 4.70 -9.54 19.21
C ALA A 81 5.34 -8.64 18.16
N ARG A 82 6.62 -8.32 18.36
CA ARG A 82 7.52 -7.84 17.31
C ARG A 82 8.05 -9.05 16.53
N SER A 83 7.58 -9.21 15.29
CA SER A 83 7.85 -10.37 14.42
C SER A 83 8.93 -10.17 13.36
N THR A 84 9.61 -9.01 13.35
CA THR A 84 10.79 -8.78 12.50
C THR A 84 11.93 -9.73 12.90
N VAL A 85 12.79 -10.09 11.94
CA VAL A 85 13.97 -10.95 12.17
C VAL A 85 15.23 -10.16 12.52
N TRP A 86 15.18 -8.83 12.47
CA TRP A 86 16.32 -7.94 12.67
C TRP A 86 15.98 -6.74 13.55
N GLY A 87 16.94 -6.27 14.33
CA GLY A 87 16.77 -5.12 15.21
C GLY A 87 17.56 -5.27 16.50
N ARG A 88 17.41 -4.29 17.40
CA ARG A 88 18.08 -4.26 18.69
C ARG A 88 17.47 -5.29 19.64
N TRP A 89 18.30 -5.98 20.41
CA TRP A 89 17.83 -6.92 21.43
C TRP A 89 16.86 -6.26 22.41
N GLU A 90 17.15 -5.04 22.88
CA GLU A 90 16.30 -4.31 23.83
C GLU A 90 14.84 -4.16 23.34
N ASP A 91 14.64 -3.96 22.04
CA ASP A 91 13.31 -3.84 21.46
C ASP A 91 12.54 -5.16 21.46
N PHE A 92 13.23 -6.25 21.13
CA PHE A 92 12.67 -7.60 21.21
C PHE A 92 12.36 -7.99 22.64
N TYR A 93 13.28 -7.70 23.57
CA TYR A 93 13.10 -7.98 24.99
C TYR A 93 11.90 -7.19 25.55
N ARG A 94 11.85 -5.87 25.35
CA ARG A 94 10.74 -5.02 25.83
C ARG A 94 9.39 -5.54 25.33
N THR A 95 9.29 -5.85 24.04
CA THR A 95 8.00 -6.21 23.42
C THR A 95 7.63 -7.67 23.68
N ASN A 96 8.52 -8.60 23.36
CA ASN A 96 8.18 -10.03 23.32
C ASN A 96 8.42 -10.72 24.66
N VAL A 97 9.30 -10.20 25.53
CA VAL A 97 9.61 -10.84 26.82
C VAL A 97 8.96 -10.09 27.97
N ALA A 98 9.31 -8.82 28.18
CA ALA A 98 8.74 -8.01 29.26
C ALA A 98 7.24 -7.75 29.04
N GLY A 99 6.81 -7.47 27.80
CA GLY A 99 5.40 -7.35 27.46
C GLY A 99 4.60 -8.62 27.71
N THR A 100 5.14 -9.79 27.36
CA THR A 100 4.52 -11.10 27.68
C THR A 100 4.44 -11.30 29.19
N ALA A 101 5.49 -10.94 29.94
CA ALA A 101 5.50 -11.03 31.40
C ALA A 101 4.42 -10.16 32.04
N LEU A 102 4.24 -8.93 31.55
CA LEU A 102 3.16 -8.04 32.00
C LEU A 102 1.77 -8.61 31.69
N VAL A 103 1.55 -9.15 30.49
CA VAL A 103 0.28 -9.80 30.14
C VAL A 103 0.01 -11.00 31.05
N ALA A 104 1.02 -11.82 31.30
CA ALA A 104 0.92 -13.00 32.15
C ALA A 104 0.67 -12.64 33.63
N GLU A 105 1.31 -11.58 34.13
CA GLU A 105 1.08 -11.01 35.45
C GLU A 105 -0.36 -10.49 35.60
N LEU A 106 -0.85 -9.71 34.62
CA LEU A 106 -2.24 -9.24 34.58
C LEU A 106 -3.24 -10.40 34.52
N CYS A 107 -2.87 -11.52 33.88
CA CYS A 107 -3.71 -12.72 33.89
C CYS A 107 -3.88 -13.30 35.29
N LEU A 108 -2.77 -13.42 36.04
CA LEU A 108 -2.79 -13.89 37.43
C LEU A 108 -3.58 -12.93 38.35
N GLU A 109 -3.30 -11.62 38.26
CA GLU A 109 -3.95 -10.60 39.09
C GLU A 109 -5.48 -10.55 38.92
N ASN A 110 -5.97 -10.82 37.71
CA ASN A 110 -7.40 -10.75 37.39
C ASN A 110 -8.10 -12.11 37.39
N GLY A 111 -7.41 -13.19 37.77
CA GLY A 111 -7.99 -14.53 37.82
C GLY A 111 -8.45 -15.05 36.46
N ILE A 112 -7.70 -14.74 35.40
CA ILE A 112 -7.96 -15.26 34.05
C ILE A 112 -7.86 -16.79 34.09
N GLU A 113 -8.83 -17.49 33.51
CA GLU A 113 -8.88 -18.96 33.52
C GLU A 113 -7.75 -19.55 32.67
N ARG A 114 -7.52 -18.97 31.49
CA ARG A 114 -6.50 -19.48 30.55
C ARG A 114 -5.83 -18.41 29.69
N LEU A 115 -4.52 -18.56 29.54
CA LEU A 115 -3.68 -17.78 28.61
C LEU A 115 -3.22 -18.67 27.44
N VAL A 116 -3.66 -18.35 26.22
CA VAL A 116 -3.14 -18.95 24.98
C VAL A 116 -2.07 -18.02 24.40
N TYR A 117 -0.81 -18.46 24.39
CA TYR A 117 0.32 -17.70 23.87
C TYR A 117 0.71 -18.14 22.47
N ILE A 118 0.85 -17.17 21.55
CA ILE A 118 1.30 -17.45 20.18
C ILE A 118 2.83 -17.32 20.10
N SER A 119 3.51 -18.46 20.02
CA SER A 119 4.95 -18.56 19.79
C SER A 119 5.26 -18.76 18.30
N SER A 120 6.37 -19.42 17.94
CA SER A 120 6.76 -19.65 16.55
C SER A 120 7.70 -20.85 16.36
N PRO A 121 7.52 -21.68 15.32
CA PRO A 121 8.46 -22.74 14.94
C PRO A 121 9.82 -22.24 14.45
N SER A 122 10.04 -20.91 14.36
CA SER A 122 11.38 -20.37 14.11
C SER A 122 12.39 -20.78 15.18
N ILE A 123 11.92 -21.14 16.39
CA ILE A 123 12.79 -21.60 17.48
C ILE A 123 13.58 -22.86 17.11
N TYR A 124 13.03 -23.70 16.23
CA TYR A 124 13.67 -24.94 15.77
C TYR A 124 14.71 -24.73 14.67
N THR A 125 14.79 -23.51 14.09
CA THR A 125 15.57 -23.27 12.89
C THR A 125 17.06 -23.46 13.13
N VAL A 126 17.63 -24.37 12.33
CA VAL A 126 19.04 -24.76 12.30
C VAL A 126 19.50 -24.88 10.85
N LYS A 127 20.81 -25.02 10.63
CA LYS A 127 21.41 -25.14 9.30
C LYS A 127 21.45 -26.60 8.81
N CYS A 128 20.33 -27.32 8.94
CA CYS A 128 20.16 -28.68 8.43
C CYS A 128 18.67 -29.00 8.21
N ASP A 129 18.41 -29.99 7.36
CA ASP A 129 17.06 -30.50 7.13
C ASP A 129 16.53 -31.18 8.40
N ARG A 130 15.27 -30.91 8.73
CA ARG A 130 14.56 -31.56 9.82
C ARG A 130 13.13 -31.85 9.40
N TYR A 131 12.66 -33.03 9.77
CA TYR A 131 11.32 -33.51 9.44
C TYR A 131 10.59 -33.89 10.73
N ASP A 132 9.27 -33.71 10.71
CA ASP A 132 8.32 -34.14 11.73
C ASP A 132 8.76 -33.72 13.13
N ILE A 133 9.19 -32.46 13.25
CA ILE A 133 9.70 -31.92 14.50
C ILE A 133 8.57 -31.94 15.54
N ARG A 134 8.83 -32.59 16.67
CA ARG A 134 7.95 -32.64 17.84
C ARG A 134 8.28 -31.53 18.83
N GLU A 135 7.33 -31.17 19.68
CA GLU A 135 7.44 -30.01 20.56
C GLU A 135 8.52 -30.14 21.65
N GLU A 136 8.87 -31.37 22.07
CA GLU A 136 9.96 -31.65 23.02
C GLU A 136 11.34 -31.38 22.43
N GLN A 137 11.43 -31.32 21.10
CA GLN A 137 12.68 -31.00 20.41
C GLN A 137 12.96 -29.49 20.36
N ALA A 138 12.17 -28.68 21.07
CA ALA A 138 12.43 -27.26 21.25
C ALA A 138 13.79 -27.06 21.94
N PRO A 139 14.70 -26.27 21.35
CA PRO A 139 16.00 -26.08 21.94
C PRO A 139 15.89 -25.19 23.18
N LYS A 140 16.67 -25.49 24.22
CA LYS A 140 16.79 -24.60 25.39
C LYS A 140 17.27 -23.21 24.98
N TYR A 141 18.18 -23.11 23.99
CA TYR A 141 18.73 -21.85 23.51
C TYR A 141 18.94 -21.90 22.00
N ASN A 142 18.59 -20.82 21.31
CA ASN A 142 18.92 -20.62 19.90
C ASN A 142 19.19 -19.13 19.68
N VAL A 143 20.41 -18.82 19.20
CA VAL A 143 20.93 -17.45 19.06
C VAL A 143 21.07 -17.02 17.59
N LEU A 144 20.45 -17.76 16.67
CA LEU A 144 20.51 -17.46 15.24
C LEU A 144 20.01 -16.04 14.93
N ASN A 145 19.02 -15.54 15.69
CA ASN A 145 18.64 -14.13 15.72
C ASN A 145 17.96 -13.74 17.04
N HIS A 146 17.72 -12.44 17.23
CA HIS A 146 17.07 -11.91 18.43
C HIS A 146 15.59 -12.28 18.54
N TYR A 147 14.89 -12.46 17.41
CA TYR A 147 13.49 -12.87 17.41
C TYR A 147 13.31 -14.26 18.03
N ILE A 148 14.09 -15.25 17.60
CA ILE A 148 14.11 -16.61 18.15
C ILE A 148 14.43 -16.59 19.64
N ARG A 149 15.50 -15.88 20.02
CA ARG A 149 15.88 -15.73 21.44
C ARG A 149 14.74 -15.15 22.26
N SER A 150 14.02 -14.16 21.73
CA SER A 150 12.89 -13.52 22.41
C SER A 150 11.68 -14.46 22.55
N LYS A 151 11.36 -15.26 21.51
CA LYS A 151 10.26 -16.23 21.56
C LYS A 151 10.52 -17.33 22.58
N LEU A 152 11.74 -17.90 22.61
CA LEU A 152 12.14 -18.87 23.64
C LEU A 152 12.08 -18.27 25.05
N SER A 153 12.50 -17.01 25.21
CA SER A 153 12.46 -16.34 26.52
C SER A 153 11.01 -16.08 26.98
N ALA A 154 10.11 -15.77 26.05
CA ALA A 154 8.70 -15.57 26.32
C ALA A 154 7.97 -16.89 26.64
N GLU A 155 8.32 -18.00 25.98
CA GLU A 155 7.79 -19.33 26.36
C GLU A 155 8.11 -19.67 27.81
N ARG A 156 9.34 -19.39 28.29
CA ARG A 156 9.69 -19.58 29.70
C ARG A 156 8.86 -18.72 30.65
N VAL A 157 8.57 -17.47 30.28
CA VAL A 157 7.66 -16.61 31.07
C VAL A 157 6.28 -17.26 31.21
N VAL A 158 5.77 -17.86 30.14
CA VAL A 158 4.48 -18.57 30.14
C VAL A 158 4.55 -19.84 30.98
N GLU A 159 5.62 -20.61 30.87
CA GLU A 159 5.89 -21.79 31.72
C GLU A 159 5.98 -21.41 33.21
N ASP A 160 6.64 -20.30 33.54
CA ASP A 160 6.80 -19.81 34.91
C ASP A 160 5.46 -19.40 35.54
N VAL A 161 4.55 -18.78 34.79
CA VAL A 161 3.21 -18.45 35.31
C VAL A 161 2.29 -19.66 35.38
N HIS A 162 2.52 -20.67 34.54
CA HIS A 162 1.83 -21.94 34.66
C HIS A 162 2.13 -22.63 35.99
N GLN A 163 3.40 -22.63 36.41
CA GLN A 163 3.82 -23.14 37.72
C GLN A 163 3.19 -22.36 38.89
N LYS A 164 2.74 -21.12 38.66
CA LYS A 164 2.01 -20.28 39.63
C LYS A 164 0.50 -20.52 39.63
N GLY A 165 0.00 -21.46 38.82
CA GLY A 165 -1.40 -21.89 38.81
C GLY A 165 -2.26 -21.32 37.67
N LEU A 166 -1.71 -20.51 36.76
CA LEU A 166 -2.45 -20.07 35.57
C LEU A 166 -2.52 -21.22 34.55
N GLU A 167 -3.69 -21.49 33.96
CA GLU A 167 -3.72 -22.41 32.83
C GLU A 167 -3.10 -21.74 31.60
N THR A 168 -2.19 -22.44 30.93
CA THR A 168 -1.50 -21.89 29.76
C THR A 168 -1.49 -22.89 28.61
N VAL A 169 -1.55 -22.37 27.39
CA VAL A 169 -1.35 -23.16 26.16
C VAL A 169 -0.42 -22.38 25.23
N ILE A 170 0.61 -23.03 24.68
CA ILE A 170 1.52 -22.41 23.72
C ILE A 170 1.24 -22.96 22.31
N LEU A 171 0.93 -22.09 21.35
CA LEU A 171 0.77 -22.47 19.95
C LEU A 171 1.95 -21.97 19.12
N ARG A 172 2.52 -22.84 18.29
CA ARG A 172 3.65 -22.55 17.40
C ARG A 172 3.20 -22.68 15.93
N PRO A 173 2.52 -21.66 15.35
CA PRO A 173 2.07 -21.71 13.96
C PRO A 173 3.20 -21.43 12.96
N ARG A 174 3.33 -22.24 11.90
CA ARG A 174 4.37 -22.09 10.87
C ARG A 174 3.86 -21.30 9.66
N GLY A 175 4.63 -20.30 9.22
CA GLY A 175 4.46 -19.72 7.87
C GLY A 175 3.03 -19.33 7.52
N LEU A 176 2.47 -18.36 8.26
CA LEU A 176 1.09 -17.94 8.09
C LEU A 176 0.87 -17.37 6.68
N ILE A 177 -0.17 -17.86 6.00
CA ILE A 177 -0.63 -17.37 4.70
C ILE A 177 -2.13 -17.10 4.73
N GLY A 178 -2.59 -16.22 3.85
CA GLY A 178 -4.00 -15.88 3.72
C GLY A 178 -4.20 -14.46 3.20
N VAL A 179 -5.44 -14.09 2.93
CA VAL A 179 -5.82 -12.77 2.46
C VAL A 179 -5.42 -11.71 3.49
N GLY A 180 -4.61 -10.72 3.09
CA GLY A 180 -4.06 -9.73 4.01
C GLY A 180 -2.65 -10.05 4.53
N ASP A 181 -1.99 -11.12 4.05
CA ASP A 181 -0.58 -11.35 4.35
C ASP A 181 0.29 -10.17 3.88
N THR A 182 0.99 -9.56 4.83
CA THR A 182 1.90 -8.42 4.62
C THR A 182 3.37 -8.86 4.54
N SER A 183 3.66 -10.13 4.77
CA SER A 183 4.98 -10.61 5.13
C SER A 183 5.56 -11.58 4.11
N LEU A 184 4.99 -12.77 3.92
CA LEU A 184 5.62 -13.86 3.20
C LEU A 184 5.43 -13.68 1.69
N VAL A 185 4.18 -13.64 1.23
CA VAL A 185 3.85 -13.55 -0.19
C VAL A 185 4.36 -12.23 -0.79
N PRO A 186 4.15 -11.04 -0.18
CA PRO A 186 4.66 -9.79 -0.76
C PRO A 186 6.19 -9.73 -0.89
N ARG A 187 6.95 -10.36 0.01
CA ARG A 187 8.42 -10.43 -0.08
C ARG A 187 8.85 -11.30 -1.25
N LEU A 188 8.21 -12.45 -1.45
CA LEU A 188 8.47 -13.35 -2.58
C LEU A 188 8.18 -12.67 -3.93
N LEU A 189 7.04 -11.97 -4.04
CA LEU A 189 6.68 -11.24 -5.27
C LEU A 189 7.66 -10.13 -5.61
N ARG A 190 8.10 -9.34 -4.61
CA ARG A 190 9.14 -8.33 -4.83
C ARG A 190 10.46 -8.93 -5.32
N ALA A 191 10.85 -10.08 -4.77
CA ALA A 191 12.03 -10.80 -5.23
C ALA A 191 11.85 -11.27 -6.69
N ASN A 192 10.70 -11.87 -7.01
CA ASN A 192 10.35 -12.33 -8.36
C ASN A 192 10.48 -11.22 -9.41
N MET A 193 9.96 -10.03 -9.13
CA MET A 193 9.94 -8.91 -10.07
C MET A 193 11.30 -8.22 -10.25
N ARG A 194 12.12 -8.14 -9.19
CA ARG A 194 13.35 -7.31 -9.23
C ARG A 194 14.61 -8.09 -9.52
N ILE A 195 14.80 -9.21 -8.84
CA ILE A 195 16.07 -9.93 -8.79
C ILE A 195 15.93 -11.42 -9.10
N GLY A 196 14.71 -11.94 -9.24
CA GLY A 196 14.45 -13.36 -9.28
C GLY A 196 14.54 -14.01 -7.88
N ILE A 197 13.73 -15.04 -7.66
CA ILE A 197 13.64 -15.72 -6.39
C ILE A 197 14.89 -16.59 -6.20
N PRO A 198 15.64 -16.42 -5.09
CA PRO A 198 16.80 -17.24 -4.81
C PRO A 198 16.36 -18.68 -4.55
N LEU A 199 16.74 -19.56 -5.46
CA LEU A 199 16.46 -20.98 -5.38
C LEU A 199 17.75 -21.69 -4.95
N MET A 200 17.80 -22.07 -3.68
CA MET A 200 18.89 -22.85 -3.10
C MET A 200 18.52 -24.32 -3.16
N ARG A 201 19.49 -25.19 -3.47
CA ARG A 201 19.27 -26.65 -3.53
C ARG A 201 18.07 -27.04 -4.40
N GLU A 202 17.92 -26.37 -5.54
CA GLU A 202 16.83 -26.57 -6.51
C GLU A 202 15.41 -26.35 -5.96
N GLY A 203 15.26 -25.85 -4.72
CA GLY A 203 13.96 -25.60 -4.08
C GLY A 203 13.21 -26.86 -3.67
N LEU A 204 13.93 -27.99 -3.56
CA LEU A 204 13.40 -29.30 -3.18
C LEU A 204 13.22 -29.45 -1.66
N ASN A 205 13.52 -28.41 -0.89
CA ASN A 205 13.31 -28.41 0.55
C ASN A 205 11.80 -28.43 0.86
N THR A 206 11.40 -29.37 1.70
CA THR A 206 10.01 -29.54 2.13
C THR A 206 9.68 -28.59 3.27
N VAL A 207 8.61 -27.82 3.11
CA VAL A 207 8.18 -26.78 4.06
C VAL A 207 6.71 -26.93 4.42
N ASP A 208 6.40 -26.60 5.67
CA ASP A 208 5.03 -26.39 6.11
C ASP A 208 4.65 -24.91 6.01
N LEU A 209 3.40 -24.66 5.64
CA LEU A 209 2.69 -23.39 5.83
C LEU A 209 1.41 -23.63 6.62
N THR A 210 0.79 -22.54 7.07
CA THR A 210 -0.51 -22.60 7.73
C THR A 210 -1.41 -21.48 7.22
N SER A 211 -2.62 -21.84 6.82
CA SER A 211 -3.71 -20.87 6.65
C SER A 211 -3.95 -20.13 7.96
N VAL A 212 -4.05 -18.79 7.88
CA VAL A 212 -4.34 -17.95 9.05
C VAL A 212 -5.69 -18.30 9.69
N GLU A 213 -6.65 -18.77 8.90
CA GLU A 213 -7.93 -19.31 9.36
C GLU A 213 -7.76 -20.55 10.24
N ASN A 214 -6.89 -21.48 9.83
CA ASN A 214 -6.57 -22.68 10.62
C ASN A 214 -5.79 -22.33 11.90
N VAL A 215 -4.92 -21.30 11.87
CA VAL A 215 -4.30 -20.81 13.11
C VAL A 215 -5.37 -20.24 14.05
N ALA A 216 -6.35 -19.50 13.53
CA ALA A 216 -7.45 -18.99 14.33
C ALA A 216 -8.33 -20.13 14.90
N GLN A 217 -8.55 -21.20 14.13
CA GLN A 217 -9.19 -22.44 14.61
C GLN A 217 -8.43 -23.06 15.77
N ALA A 218 -7.11 -23.28 15.62
CA ALA A 218 -6.28 -23.83 16.68
C ALA A 218 -6.35 -22.98 17.97
N CYS A 219 -6.38 -21.65 17.83
CA CYS A 219 -6.54 -20.74 18.98
C CYS A 219 -7.90 -20.91 19.65
N GLN A 220 -9.00 -21.03 18.89
CA GLN A 220 -10.33 -21.27 19.45
C GLN A 220 -10.38 -22.60 20.21
N LEU A 221 -9.87 -23.68 19.62
CA LEU A 221 -9.83 -25.01 20.25
C LEU A 221 -9.01 -25.01 21.55
N ALA A 222 -7.89 -24.28 21.56
CA ALA A 222 -7.02 -24.15 22.73
C ALA A 222 -7.70 -23.46 23.93
N LEU A 223 -8.72 -22.61 23.72
CA LEU A 223 -9.42 -21.94 24.81
C LEU A 223 -10.10 -22.93 25.76
N THR A 224 -10.62 -24.04 25.25
CA THR A 224 -11.49 -24.96 26.02
C THR A 224 -10.95 -26.38 26.13
N ALA A 225 -9.88 -26.76 25.41
CA ALA A 225 -9.26 -28.08 25.51
C ALA A 225 -8.63 -28.30 26.90
N ARG A 226 -9.30 -29.04 27.79
CA ARG A 226 -8.85 -29.23 29.19
C ARG A 226 -7.49 -29.94 29.29
N ALA A 227 -7.25 -30.95 28.46
CA ALA A 227 -6.00 -31.70 28.45
C ALA A 227 -4.79 -30.91 27.92
N ALA A 228 -5.00 -29.68 27.42
CA ALA A 228 -3.94 -28.85 26.84
C ALA A 228 -3.16 -28.02 27.87
N ASN A 229 -3.59 -27.98 29.13
CA ASN A 229 -2.97 -27.14 30.15
C ASN A 229 -1.47 -27.45 30.32
N GLY A 230 -0.63 -26.40 30.24
CA GLY A 230 0.82 -26.49 30.37
C GLY A 230 1.54 -27.02 29.11
N MET A 231 0.82 -27.26 28.01
CA MET A 231 1.38 -27.86 26.81
C MET A 231 1.68 -26.86 25.68
N ALA A 232 2.65 -27.23 24.85
CA ALA A 232 2.94 -26.59 23.58
C ALA A 232 2.50 -27.47 22.40
N PHE A 233 2.07 -26.81 21.31
CA PHE A 233 1.55 -27.43 20.10
C PHE A 233 2.15 -26.79 18.85
N ASN A 234 2.70 -27.62 17.96
CA ASN A 234 3.01 -27.20 16.60
C ASN A 234 1.72 -27.14 15.78
N ILE A 235 1.53 -26.05 15.05
CA ILE A 235 0.34 -25.83 14.22
C ILE A 235 0.78 -25.60 12.77
N THR A 236 0.33 -26.48 11.88
CA THR A 236 0.51 -26.39 10.43
C THR A 236 -0.76 -26.86 9.72
N ASN A 237 -0.82 -26.73 8.40
CA ASN A 237 -1.86 -27.33 7.59
C ASN A 237 -1.75 -28.87 7.48
N GLY A 238 -0.65 -29.48 7.94
CA GLY A 238 -0.41 -30.91 7.74
C GLY A 238 -0.22 -31.34 6.28
N GLU A 239 0.07 -30.37 5.40
CA GLU A 239 0.23 -30.53 3.95
C GLU A 239 1.65 -30.10 3.52
N PRO A 240 2.72 -30.81 3.97
CA PRO A 240 4.08 -30.44 3.65
C PRO A 240 4.33 -30.51 2.14
N MET A 241 4.90 -29.45 1.57
CA MET A 241 5.17 -29.35 0.13
C MET A 241 6.60 -28.89 -0.15
N GLU A 242 7.12 -29.24 -1.31
CA GLU A 242 8.38 -28.66 -1.80
C GLU A 242 8.22 -27.15 -1.98
N PHE A 243 9.22 -26.38 -1.52
CA PHE A 243 9.20 -24.92 -1.59
C PHE A 243 8.98 -24.41 -3.01
N LYS A 244 9.61 -25.06 -4.00
CA LYS A 244 9.45 -24.70 -5.41
C LYS A 244 8.00 -24.88 -5.88
N THR A 245 7.39 -26.04 -5.62
CA THR A 245 5.99 -26.31 -6.00
C THR A 245 5.04 -25.31 -5.37
N LEU A 246 5.19 -25.06 -4.07
CA LEU A 246 4.38 -24.09 -3.35
C LEU A 246 4.50 -22.68 -3.94
N LEU A 247 5.71 -22.27 -4.30
CA LEU A 247 5.96 -20.99 -4.94
C LEU A 247 5.30 -20.88 -6.33
N GLU A 248 5.37 -21.95 -7.12
CA GLU A 248 4.73 -22.02 -8.44
C GLU A 248 3.21 -21.90 -8.33
N LEU A 249 2.60 -22.57 -7.34
CA LEU A 249 1.17 -22.48 -7.05
C LEU A 249 0.76 -21.05 -6.69
N PHE A 250 1.51 -20.37 -5.81
CA PHE A 250 1.23 -18.98 -5.44
C PHE A 250 1.32 -18.02 -6.63
N LEU A 251 2.37 -18.14 -7.44
CA LEU A 251 2.58 -17.27 -8.59
C LEU A 251 1.51 -17.51 -9.66
N ALA A 252 1.17 -18.77 -9.94
CA ALA A 252 0.10 -19.11 -10.86
C ALA A 252 -1.25 -18.53 -10.40
N ALA A 253 -1.56 -18.61 -9.10
CA ALA A 253 -2.81 -18.10 -8.54
C ALA A 253 -2.99 -16.59 -8.79
N ILE A 254 -1.90 -15.83 -8.80
CA ILE A 254 -1.91 -14.37 -9.08
C ILE A 254 -1.64 -14.01 -10.54
N GLY A 255 -1.44 -14.98 -11.43
CA GLY A 255 -1.17 -14.75 -12.86
C GLY A 255 0.28 -14.43 -13.20
N GLU A 256 1.23 -14.69 -12.30
CA GLU A 256 2.66 -14.45 -12.48
C GLU A 256 3.42 -15.73 -12.83
N LYS A 257 4.59 -15.57 -13.45
CA LYS A 257 5.53 -16.67 -13.70
C LYS A 257 6.76 -16.54 -12.80
N PRO A 258 7.32 -17.66 -12.30
CA PRO A 258 8.53 -17.62 -11.50
C PRO A 258 9.76 -17.23 -12.33
N HIS A 259 10.56 -16.32 -11.79
CA HIS A 259 11.89 -15.99 -12.26
C HIS A 259 12.88 -16.49 -11.22
N TYR A 260 13.60 -17.58 -11.51
CA TYR A 260 14.52 -18.19 -10.54
C TYR A 260 15.94 -17.67 -10.67
N ARG A 261 16.67 -17.63 -9.55
CA ARG A 261 18.12 -17.56 -9.51
C ARG A 261 18.70 -18.71 -8.72
N LYS A 262 19.40 -19.61 -9.41
CA LYS A 262 20.14 -20.70 -8.77
C LYS A 262 21.35 -20.12 -8.05
N LEU A 263 21.41 -20.28 -6.73
CA LEU A 263 22.49 -19.74 -5.92
C LEU A 263 23.02 -20.81 -4.95
N PRO A 264 24.35 -20.98 -4.84
CA PRO A 264 24.93 -21.92 -3.90
C PRO A 264 24.71 -21.43 -2.48
N PHE A 265 24.14 -22.29 -1.62
CA PHE A 265 23.77 -21.95 -0.24
C PHE A 265 24.91 -21.27 0.52
N GLY A 266 26.13 -21.82 0.44
CA GLY A 266 27.29 -21.29 1.18
C GLY A 266 27.62 -19.84 0.84
N ALA A 267 27.54 -19.46 -0.42
CA ALA A 267 27.80 -18.09 -0.86
C ALA A 267 26.71 -17.12 -0.36
N VAL A 268 25.44 -17.50 -0.48
CA VAL A 268 24.31 -16.67 0.00
C VAL A 268 24.35 -16.53 1.52
N TYR A 269 24.71 -17.60 2.24
CA TYR A 269 24.86 -17.58 3.69
C TYR A 269 26.02 -16.68 4.15
N GLY A 270 27.15 -16.73 3.44
CA GLY A 270 28.29 -15.83 3.67
C GLY A 270 27.93 -14.36 3.43
N MET A 271 27.28 -14.08 2.30
CA MET A 271 26.81 -12.74 1.95
C MET A 271 25.82 -12.19 2.98
N ALA A 272 24.84 -12.99 3.39
CA ALA A 272 23.90 -12.62 4.45
C ALA A 272 24.64 -12.28 5.74
N GLY A 273 25.66 -13.07 6.11
CA GLY A 273 26.49 -12.78 7.27
C GLY A 273 27.27 -11.46 7.19
N ALA A 274 27.78 -11.12 6.01
CA ALA A 274 28.43 -9.83 5.77
C ALA A 274 27.42 -8.67 5.87
N MET A 275 26.23 -8.83 5.28
CA MET A 275 25.17 -7.82 5.36
C MET A 275 24.72 -7.58 6.81
N GLU A 276 24.51 -8.65 7.59
CA GLU A 276 24.21 -8.55 9.02
C GLU A 276 25.31 -7.81 9.79
N TRP A 277 26.58 -8.09 9.48
CA TRP A 277 27.72 -7.42 10.10
C TRP A 277 27.73 -5.91 9.75
N VAL A 278 27.56 -5.55 8.47
CA VAL A 278 27.47 -4.17 7.99
C VAL A 278 26.33 -3.42 8.68
N TYR A 279 25.12 -3.99 8.71
CA TYR A 279 23.96 -3.35 9.35
C TYR A 279 24.18 -3.13 10.84
N ARG A 280 24.84 -4.08 11.51
CA ARG A 280 25.12 -3.99 12.95
C ARG A 280 26.21 -2.97 13.27
N ILE A 281 27.31 -2.94 12.50
CA ILE A 281 28.44 -2.05 12.78
C ILE A 281 28.11 -0.60 12.43
N PHE A 282 27.42 -0.36 11.30
CA PHE A 282 27.06 0.98 10.85
C PHE A 282 25.68 1.45 11.35
N ARG A 283 24.98 0.62 12.14
CA ARG A 283 23.64 0.90 12.70
C ARG A 283 22.65 1.38 11.64
N LEU A 284 22.66 0.74 10.47
CA LEU A 284 21.79 1.13 9.37
C LEU A 284 20.32 0.91 9.73
N PRO A 285 19.41 1.82 9.32
CA PRO A 285 17.98 1.65 9.54
C PRO A 285 17.43 0.51 8.68
N GLY A 286 16.42 -0.21 9.21
CA GLY A 286 15.72 -1.28 8.49
C GLY A 286 16.32 -2.68 8.65
N GLU A 287 15.80 -3.62 7.88
CA GLU A 287 16.26 -5.02 7.85
C GLU A 287 17.23 -5.23 6.67
N PRO A 288 18.31 -6.01 6.83
CA PRO A 288 19.08 -6.52 5.70
C PRO A 288 18.17 -7.25 4.72
N ALA A 289 18.43 -7.10 3.41
CA ALA A 289 17.62 -7.80 2.40
C ALA A 289 17.69 -9.34 2.53
N LEU A 290 18.79 -9.86 3.09
CA LEU A 290 18.96 -11.26 3.47
C LEU A 290 19.61 -11.36 4.85
N THR A 291 19.07 -12.24 5.68
CA THR A 291 19.65 -12.65 6.96
C THR A 291 20.01 -14.13 6.90
N ARG A 292 20.97 -14.58 7.71
CA ARG A 292 21.33 -16.00 7.82
C ARG A 292 20.11 -16.83 8.21
N TYR A 293 19.23 -16.28 9.05
CA TYR A 293 17.94 -16.90 9.38
C TYR A 293 17.05 -17.11 8.14
N THR A 294 16.88 -16.08 7.30
CA THR A 294 16.10 -16.18 6.05
C THR A 294 16.72 -17.21 5.12
N VAL A 295 18.05 -17.23 5.01
CA VAL A 295 18.77 -18.18 4.16
C VAL A 295 18.59 -19.63 4.65
N CYS A 296 18.66 -19.88 5.96
CA CYS A 296 18.37 -21.21 6.51
C CYS A 296 16.91 -21.61 6.27
N THR A 297 15.96 -20.70 6.47
CA THR A 297 14.53 -20.96 6.29
C THR A 297 14.18 -21.33 4.84
N LEU A 298 14.87 -20.73 3.87
CA LEU A 298 14.68 -21.00 2.44
C LEU A 298 15.53 -22.17 1.93
N GLY A 299 16.58 -22.56 2.65
CA GLY A 299 17.59 -23.53 2.19
C GLY A 299 17.47 -24.92 2.78
N PHE A 300 16.69 -25.12 3.84
CA PHE A 300 16.53 -26.42 4.50
C PHE A 300 15.07 -26.79 4.72
N SER A 301 14.80 -28.09 4.68
CA SER A 301 13.48 -28.65 5.01
C SER A 301 13.19 -28.46 6.50
N GLN A 302 11.96 -28.07 6.82
CA GLN A 302 11.50 -27.95 8.19
C GLN A 302 10.00 -28.26 8.26
N THR A 303 9.65 -29.52 8.54
CA THR A 303 8.26 -29.96 8.75
C THR A 303 7.98 -30.26 10.22
N MET A 304 6.73 -30.10 10.65
CA MET A 304 6.28 -30.28 12.02
C MET A 304 5.40 -31.52 12.15
N ASP A 305 5.57 -32.27 13.24
CA ASP A 305 4.54 -33.21 13.67
C ASP A 305 3.40 -32.43 14.33
N ILE A 306 2.16 -32.66 13.88
CA ILE A 306 0.93 -32.06 14.45
C ILE A 306 0.05 -33.10 15.15
N SER A 307 0.57 -34.31 15.39
CA SER A 307 -0.18 -35.43 15.97
C SER A 307 -0.70 -35.09 17.37
N ARG A 308 0.08 -34.34 18.14
CA ARG A 308 -0.35 -33.83 19.45
C ARG A 308 -1.53 -32.86 19.34
N ALA A 309 -1.49 -31.91 18.40
CA ALA A 309 -2.57 -30.95 18.20
C ALA A 309 -3.87 -31.66 17.80
N ARG A 310 -3.80 -32.66 16.92
CA ARG A 310 -4.93 -33.52 16.54
C ARG A 310 -5.55 -34.23 17.74
N THR A 311 -4.74 -34.95 18.52
CA THR A 311 -5.24 -35.80 19.61
C THR A 311 -5.74 -35.00 20.82
N ILE A 312 -5.07 -33.90 21.19
CA ILE A 312 -5.36 -33.17 22.43
C ILE A 312 -6.29 -31.97 22.21
N LEU A 313 -6.14 -31.25 21.10
CA LEU A 313 -6.98 -30.08 20.77
C LEU A 313 -8.18 -30.46 19.89
N GLY A 314 -8.16 -31.64 19.25
CA GLY A 314 -9.10 -31.96 18.17
C GLY A 314 -8.83 -31.12 16.92
N TYR A 315 -7.61 -30.61 16.76
CA TYR A 315 -7.26 -29.75 15.63
C TYR A 315 -7.13 -30.56 14.35
N GLU A 316 -8.09 -30.40 13.45
CA GLU A 316 -7.99 -30.82 12.06
C GLU A 316 -8.16 -29.58 11.16
N PRO A 317 -7.20 -29.25 10.29
CA PRO A 317 -7.26 -28.08 9.43
C PRO A 317 -8.59 -27.99 8.66
N GLU A 318 -9.37 -26.93 8.91
CA GLU A 318 -10.65 -26.69 8.21
C GLU A 318 -10.46 -26.29 6.74
N LYS A 319 -9.31 -25.71 6.41
CA LYS A 319 -9.01 -25.16 5.09
C LYS A 319 -7.70 -25.70 4.55
N THR A 320 -7.71 -26.18 3.32
CA THR A 320 -6.49 -26.67 2.65
C THR A 320 -5.56 -25.52 2.24
N LEU A 321 -4.29 -25.84 2.01
CA LEU A 321 -3.32 -24.87 1.47
C LEU A 321 -3.73 -24.40 0.07
N MET A 322 -4.28 -25.29 -0.75
CA MET A 322 -4.74 -24.96 -2.09
C MET A 322 -5.90 -23.96 -2.08
N GLU A 323 -6.93 -24.18 -1.26
CA GLU A 323 -8.03 -23.22 -1.11
C GLU A 323 -7.52 -21.84 -0.65
N SER A 324 -6.56 -21.83 0.28
CA SER A 324 -5.94 -20.60 0.77
C SER A 324 -5.17 -19.86 -0.33
N ILE A 325 -4.44 -20.59 -1.18
CA ILE A 325 -3.70 -20.03 -2.32
C ILE A 325 -4.66 -19.49 -3.39
N GLU A 326 -5.72 -20.22 -3.70
CA GLU A 326 -6.73 -19.81 -4.67
C GLU A 326 -7.50 -18.57 -4.23
N GLU A 327 -7.93 -18.52 -2.97
CA GLU A 327 -8.57 -17.33 -2.41
C GLU A 327 -7.63 -16.13 -2.39
N TYR A 328 -6.36 -16.33 -2.02
CA TYR A 328 -5.35 -15.29 -2.11
C TYR A 328 -5.22 -14.78 -3.55
N GLY A 329 -5.18 -15.68 -4.53
CA GLY A 329 -5.13 -15.34 -5.95
C GLY A 329 -6.34 -14.55 -6.42
N LYS A 330 -7.56 -14.98 -6.05
CA LYS A 330 -8.82 -14.26 -6.33
C LYS A 330 -8.80 -12.87 -5.72
N TRP A 331 -8.47 -12.77 -4.43
CA TRP A 331 -8.34 -11.49 -3.75
C TRP A 331 -7.29 -10.60 -4.41
N TRP A 332 -6.14 -11.15 -4.79
CA TRP A 332 -5.05 -10.39 -5.43
C TRP A 332 -5.46 -9.83 -6.79
N LYS A 333 -6.14 -10.63 -7.62
CA LYS A 333 -6.68 -10.22 -8.92
C LYS A 333 -7.80 -9.19 -8.76
N ASN A 334 -8.61 -9.33 -7.72
CA ASN A 334 -9.70 -8.41 -7.39
C ASN A 334 -9.25 -7.27 -6.46
N ARG A 335 -7.95 -7.08 -6.25
CA ARG A 335 -7.38 -6.00 -5.44
C ARG A 335 -7.30 -4.67 -6.21
N ASP A 336 -7.56 -4.71 -7.52
CA ASP A 336 -8.01 -3.51 -8.22
C ASP A 336 -9.30 -3.06 -7.50
N GLU A 337 -9.22 -1.91 -6.83
CA GLU A 337 -10.10 -1.44 -5.75
C GLU A 337 -11.60 -1.61 -6.05
N PRO A 338 -12.47 -1.75 -5.02
CA PRO A 338 -13.89 -1.52 -5.21
C PRO A 338 -14.05 -0.16 -5.89
N VAL A 339 -14.55 -0.17 -7.13
CA VAL A 339 -14.82 1.03 -7.90
C VAL A 339 -15.78 1.88 -7.05
N PRO A 340 -15.38 3.08 -6.62
CA PRO A 340 -16.15 3.86 -5.65
C PRO A 340 -17.60 4.18 -6.09
N ASP A 341 -17.93 4.01 -7.37
CA ASP A 341 -19.17 4.46 -8.04
C ASP A 341 -19.52 5.89 -7.61
N ARG A 342 -18.51 6.76 -7.65
CA ARG A 342 -18.61 8.16 -7.23
C ARG A 342 -18.50 9.12 -8.40
N ILE A 343 -17.93 8.71 -9.53
CA ILE A 343 -17.80 9.57 -10.70
C ILE A 343 -18.86 9.18 -11.73
N ALA A 344 -19.87 10.03 -11.89
CA ALA A 344 -20.97 9.79 -12.81
C ALA A 344 -20.56 9.99 -14.27
N ARG A 345 -19.67 10.96 -14.53
CA ARG A 345 -19.24 11.31 -15.89
C ARG A 345 -17.89 12.03 -15.87
N VAL A 346 -17.06 11.80 -16.88
CA VAL A 346 -15.87 12.57 -17.21
C VAL A 346 -15.99 13.06 -18.65
N LYS A 347 -15.98 14.38 -18.87
CA LYS A 347 -15.99 14.99 -20.21
C LYS A 347 -14.67 15.71 -20.47
N MET A 348 -14.06 15.42 -21.61
CA MET A 348 -12.86 16.08 -22.10
C MET A 348 -13.22 17.27 -22.97
N TYR A 349 -12.53 18.39 -22.78
CA TYR A 349 -12.63 19.60 -23.59
C TYR A 349 -11.30 19.96 -24.22
N HIS A 350 -11.34 20.43 -25.47
CA HIS A 350 -10.24 21.06 -26.15
C HIS A 350 -10.32 22.58 -25.92
N CYS A 351 -9.43 23.06 -25.05
CA CYS A 351 -9.42 24.43 -24.58
C CYS A 351 -8.28 25.24 -25.20
N GLY A 352 -8.35 25.38 -26.52
CA GLY A 352 -7.28 25.94 -27.35
C GLY A 352 -6.22 24.91 -27.73
N SER A 353 -5.24 25.34 -28.52
CA SER A 353 -4.18 24.48 -29.03
C SER A 353 -2.91 25.25 -29.34
N CYS A 354 -1.81 24.54 -29.55
CA CYS A 354 -0.62 25.09 -30.19
C CYS A 354 -0.22 24.26 -31.42
N THR A 355 0.49 24.87 -32.37
CA THR A 355 0.96 24.18 -33.58
C THR A 355 2.47 24.11 -33.61
N ASN A 356 3.02 22.89 -33.76
CA ASN A 356 4.46 22.67 -33.95
C ASN A 356 4.74 21.70 -35.09
N ASP A 357 5.94 21.79 -35.66
CA ASP A 357 6.41 20.84 -36.68
C ASP A 357 7.11 19.64 -36.02
N LEU A 358 6.59 18.43 -36.25
CA LEU A 358 7.12 17.19 -35.68
C LEU A 358 8.57 16.91 -36.07
N GLY A 359 9.02 17.33 -37.27
CA GLY A 359 10.41 17.19 -37.71
C GLY A 359 11.36 18.15 -37.00
N LEU A 360 10.86 19.27 -36.48
CA LEU A 360 11.60 20.18 -35.59
C LEU A 360 11.65 19.66 -34.14
N LEU A 361 10.66 18.87 -33.74
CA LEU A 361 10.56 18.35 -32.37
C LEU A 361 11.32 17.03 -32.19
N PHE A 362 11.22 16.11 -33.14
CA PHE A 362 11.74 14.75 -33.04
C PHE A 362 12.77 14.47 -34.15
N LYS A 363 13.81 13.71 -33.82
CA LYS A 363 14.72 13.16 -34.84
C LYS A 363 13.95 12.14 -35.67
N ARG A 364 14.27 12.03 -36.96
CA ARG A 364 13.76 10.98 -37.86
C ARG A 364 12.23 10.98 -38.08
N HIS A 365 11.52 12.01 -37.64
CA HIS A 365 10.10 12.20 -37.97
C HIS A 365 9.98 13.03 -39.25
N PRO A 366 9.09 12.67 -40.21
CA PRO A 366 8.79 13.52 -41.35
C PRO A 366 8.30 14.89 -40.87
N GLY A 367 8.81 15.98 -41.45
CA GLY A 367 8.40 17.34 -41.10
C GLY A 367 6.91 17.53 -41.40
N GLN A 368 6.10 17.63 -40.35
CA GLN A 368 4.65 17.75 -40.44
C GLN A 368 4.19 18.68 -39.34
N LYS A 369 3.51 19.78 -39.73
CA LYS A 369 2.81 20.64 -38.76
C LYS A 369 1.66 19.86 -38.14
N ARG A 370 1.66 19.83 -36.81
CA ARG A 370 0.62 19.19 -35.98
C ARG A 370 0.10 20.20 -34.98
N GLU A 371 -1.22 20.18 -34.83
CA GLU A 371 -1.93 20.82 -33.74
C GLU A 371 -1.91 19.92 -32.49
N PHE A 372 -1.57 20.53 -31.36
CA PHE A 372 -1.53 19.93 -30.04
C PHE A 372 -2.59 20.62 -29.18
N PRO A 373 -3.72 19.96 -28.88
CA PRO A 373 -4.76 20.57 -28.06
C PRO A 373 -4.27 20.76 -26.62
N ALA A 374 -4.75 21.81 -25.96
CA ALA A 374 -4.72 21.90 -24.50
C ALA A 374 -6.02 21.28 -23.96
N ARG A 375 -5.91 20.22 -23.16
CA ARG A 375 -7.08 19.50 -22.65
C ARG A 375 -7.40 19.90 -21.23
N ALA A 376 -8.68 20.12 -20.98
CA ALA A 376 -9.26 20.25 -19.65
C ALA A 376 -10.35 19.19 -19.49
N PHE A 377 -10.60 18.73 -18.27
CA PHE A 377 -11.56 17.67 -18.02
C PHE A 377 -12.56 18.10 -16.96
N LEU A 378 -13.85 17.97 -17.27
CA LEU A 378 -14.91 18.07 -16.29
C LEU A 378 -15.22 16.68 -15.74
N ILE A 379 -15.06 16.54 -14.44
CA ILE A 379 -15.34 15.34 -13.67
C ILE A 379 -16.59 15.63 -12.83
N GLN A 380 -17.66 14.87 -13.05
CA GLN A 380 -18.91 15.01 -12.31
C GLN A 380 -18.97 13.98 -11.21
N HIS A 381 -18.63 14.43 -10.00
CA HIS A 381 -18.68 13.64 -8.79
C HIS A 381 -20.10 13.64 -8.22
N ARG A 382 -20.63 12.47 -7.86
CA ARG A 382 -22.01 12.31 -7.34
C ARG A 382 -22.25 13.14 -6.09
N ASP A 383 -21.30 13.15 -5.15
CA ASP A 383 -21.43 13.90 -3.89
C ASP A 383 -20.85 15.33 -3.93
N LEU A 384 -19.70 15.53 -4.59
CA LEU A 384 -18.97 16.80 -4.58
C LEU A 384 -19.32 17.73 -5.74
N GLY A 385 -20.11 17.26 -6.72
CA GLY A 385 -20.52 18.02 -7.89
C GLY A 385 -19.42 18.14 -8.94
N ASN A 386 -19.35 19.30 -9.60
CA ASN A 386 -18.45 19.53 -10.73
C ASN A 386 -17.02 19.84 -10.27
N ILE A 387 -16.08 19.04 -10.76
CA ILE A 387 -14.64 19.17 -10.52
C ILE A 387 -13.95 19.37 -11.87
N LEU A 388 -13.03 20.32 -11.96
CA LEU A 388 -12.16 20.45 -13.14
C LEU A 388 -10.80 19.83 -12.87
N TYR A 389 -10.25 19.15 -13.87
CA TYR A 389 -8.84 18.82 -13.96
C TYR A 389 -8.23 19.64 -15.11
N ASP A 390 -7.40 20.61 -14.73
CA ASP A 390 -6.89 21.71 -15.57
C ASP A 390 -7.98 22.59 -16.19
N THR A 391 -7.57 23.70 -16.82
CA THR A 391 -8.45 24.74 -17.35
C THR A 391 -8.14 25.19 -18.77
N GLY A 392 -7.12 24.60 -19.41
CA GLY A 392 -6.77 24.97 -20.78
C GLY A 392 -6.05 26.31 -20.92
N TYR A 393 -5.87 26.73 -22.16
CA TYR A 393 -5.49 28.11 -22.49
C TYR A 393 -6.66 29.08 -22.25
N SER A 394 -6.32 30.36 -22.10
CA SER A 394 -7.28 31.47 -22.19
C SER A 394 -6.77 32.59 -23.09
N GLN A 395 -7.64 33.56 -23.38
CA GLN A 395 -7.28 34.76 -24.15
C GLN A 395 -6.17 35.60 -23.48
N ALA A 396 -5.86 35.35 -22.20
CA ALA A 396 -4.74 35.98 -21.49
C ALA A 396 -3.39 35.73 -22.19
N VAL A 397 -3.27 34.67 -22.98
CA VAL A 397 -2.05 34.37 -23.75
C VAL A 397 -1.78 35.42 -24.83
N TYR A 398 -2.81 36.17 -25.27
CA TYR A 398 -2.70 37.22 -26.30
C TYR A 398 -2.46 38.62 -25.74
N GLU A 399 -2.53 38.81 -24.42
CA GLU A 399 -2.25 40.09 -23.77
C GLU A 399 -0.87 40.64 -24.15
N ASP A 400 -0.74 41.96 -24.08
CA ASP A 400 0.48 42.65 -24.45
C ASP A 400 1.62 42.38 -23.47
N GLY A 401 2.78 42.05 -24.02
CA GLY A 401 3.98 41.76 -23.25
C GLY A 401 5.02 41.10 -24.14
N PHE A 402 6.27 41.57 -24.06
CA PHE A 402 7.37 41.04 -24.88
C PHE A 402 7.52 39.52 -24.74
N LEU A 403 7.43 39.00 -23.51
CA LEU A 403 7.60 37.57 -23.22
C LEU A 403 6.45 36.70 -23.76
N LEU A 404 5.20 37.19 -23.70
CA LEU A 404 4.05 36.49 -24.28
C LEU A 404 4.11 36.51 -25.81
N LYS A 405 4.54 37.63 -26.42
CA LYS A 405 4.81 37.71 -27.87
C LYS A 405 5.89 36.72 -28.30
N LEU A 406 6.96 36.58 -27.54
CA LEU A 406 8.03 35.60 -27.79
C LEU A 406 7.52 34.15 -27.64
N TYR A 407 6.76 33.87 -26.57
CA TYR A 407 6.14 32.56 -26.34
C TYR A 407 5.26 32.13 -27.53
N ARG A 408 4.36 33.02 -27.99
CA ARG A 408 3.49 32.76 -29.15
C ARG A 408 4.25 32.59 -30.47
N ARG A 409 5.43 33.21 -30.60
CA ARG A 409 6.29 33.04 -31.79
C ARG A 409 6.98 31.68 -31.81
N LEU A 410 7.43 31.21 -30.65
CA LEU A 410 8.11 29.91 -30.50
C LEU A 410 7.12 28.75 -30.48
N ASN A 411 5.92 28.98 -29.94
CA ASN A 411 4.83 28.02 -29.86
C ASN A 411 3.55 28.71 -30.36
N PRO A 412 3.25 28.68 -31.67
CA PRO A 412 2.04 29.29 -32.23
C PRO A 412 0.76 28.78 -31.55
N VAL A 413 0.18 29.62 -30.69
CA VAL A 413 -1.04 29.29 -29.92
C VAL A 413 -2.29 29.80 -30.63
N HIS A 414 -3.33 28.97 -30.66
CA HIS A 414 -4.65 29.27 -31.20
C HIS A 414 -5.71 29.04 -30.10
N VAL A 415 -6.38 30.11 -29.68
CA VAL A 415 -7.50 30.05 -28.72
C VAL A 415 -8.65 30.85 -29.27
N LYS A 416 -9.77 30.19 -29.59
CA LYS A 416 -11.01 30.90 -29.95
C LYS A 416 -11.84 31.21 -28.70
N PRO A 417 -12.67 32.28 -28.69
CA PRO A 417 -13.51 32.61 -27.53
C PRO A 417 -14.49 31.52 -27.11
N ASP A 418 -14.95 30.67 -28.03
CA ASP A 418 -15.82 29.51 -27.76
C ASP A 418 -15.05 28.28 -27.26
N GLN A 419 -13.71 28.34 -27.27
CA GLN A 419 -12.85 27.25 -26.81
C GLN A 419 -12.38 27.43 -25.36
N ILE A 420 -12.56 28.58 -24.72
CA ILE A 420 -12.18 28.73 -23.31
C ILE A 420 -13.10 27.89 -22.42
N ILE A 421 -12.56 27.38 -21.31
CA ILE A 421 -13.25 26.38 -20.48
C ILE A 421 -14.61 26.86 -19.94
N ASP A 422 -14.77 28.12 -19.55
CA ASP A 422 -16.04 28.63 -19.04
C ASP A 422 -17.10 28.76 -20.15
N ALA A 423 -16.70 29.07 -21.38
CA ALA A 423 -17.60 29.05 -22.54
C ALA A 423 -18.03 27.62 -22.88
N LYS A 424 -17.10 26.65 -22.84
CA LYS A 424 -17.37 25.23 -23.05
C LYS A 424 -18.35 24.67 -22.02
N LEU A 425 -18.16 24.99 -20.74
CA LEU A 425 -19.09 24.60 -19.68
C LEU A 425 -20.49 25.20 -19.91
N ARG A 426 -20.59 26.49 -20.24
CA ARG A 426 -21.89 27.13 -20.54
C ARG A 426 -22.58 26.50 -21.74
N ALA A 427 -21.84 26.15 -22.79
CA ALA A 427 -22.39 25.47 -23.97
C ALA A 427 -23.00 24.10 -23.64
N ASP A 428 -22.49 23.43 -22.62
CA ASP A 428 -23.03 22.18 -22.08
C ASP A 428 -24.12 22.38 -21.01
N GLY A 429 -24.59 23.61 -20.80
CA GLY A 429 -25.60 23.93 -19.79
C GLY A 429 -25.06 23.89 -18.35
N ILE A 430 -23.75 23.95 -18.15
CA ILE A 430 -23.10 23.90 -16.84
C ILE A 430 -22.70 25.31 -16.42
N ASN A 431 -23.20 25.74 -15.27
CA ASN A 431 -22.80 27.01 -14.67
C ASN A 431 -21.34 26.92 -14.19
N PRO A 432 -20.40 27.77 -14.70
CA PRO A 432 -19.00 27.76 -14.25
C PRO A 432 -18.85 27.94 -12.73
N GLU A 433 -19.73 28.70 -12.09
CA GLU A 433 -19.73 28.93 -10.63
C GLU A 433 -20.10 27.66 -9.82
N SER A 434 -20.59 26.60 -10.49
CA SER A 434 -20.82 25.29 -9.83
C SER A 434 -19.53 24.50 -9.61
N VAL A 435 -18.42 24.89 -10.23
CA VAL A 435 -17.12 24.24 -10.08
C VAL A 435 -16.51 24.65 -8.74
N ARG A 436 -16.62 23.77 -7.75
CA ARG A 436 -16.10 24.03 -6.39
C ARG A 436 -14.68 23.53 -6.17
N THR A 437 -14.19 22.66 -7.04
CA THR A 437 -12.85 22.07 -6.94
C THR A 437 -12.17 22.12 -8.30
N ILE A 438 -10.94 22.62 -8.34
CA ILE A 438 -10.06 22.55 -9.51
C ILE A 438 -8.79 21.81 -9.08
N ILE A 439 -8.52 20.69 -9.73
CA ILE A 439 -7.28 19.94 -9.62
C ILE A 439 -6.36 20.45 -10.72
N LEU A 440 -5.19 20.95 -10.36
CA LEU A 440 -4.24 21.49 -11.32
C LEU A 440 -3.04 20.55 -11.44
N SER A 441 -2.80 20.04 -12.65
CA SER A 441 -1.68 19.16 -12.94
C SER A 441 -0.35 19.89 -12.76
N HIS A 442 -0.23 21.10 -13.34
CA HIS A 442 0.90 22.02 -13.20
C HIS A 442 0.56 23.44 -13.70
N ALA A 443 1.49 24.38 -13.56
CA ALA A 443 1.23 25.82 -13.71
C ALA A 443 1.63 26.42 -15.10
N HIS A 444 1.61 25.62 -16.17
CA HIS A 444 1.86 26.14 -17.52
C HIS A 444 0.61 26.81 -18.14
N PRO A 445 0.77 27.69 -19.15
CA PRO A 445 -0.32 28.51 -19.69
C PRO A 445 -1.51 27.73 -20.25
N ASP A 446 -1.26 26.53 -20.78
CA ASP A 446 -2.23 25.56 -21.30
C ASP A 446 -3.01 24.81 -20.21
N HIS A 447 -2.61 24.92 -18.95
CA HIS A 447 -3.24 24.19 -17.85
C HIS A 447 -3.94 25.13 -16.88
N MET A 448 -3.30 26.26 -16.57
CA MET A 448 -3.82 27.24 -15.61
C MET A 448 -4.48 28.47 -16.26
N GLY A 449 -4.49 28.56 -17.60
CA GLY A 449 -4.92 29.76 -18.32
C GLY A 449 -6.34 30.21 -17.98
N GLY A 450 -7.24 29.26 -17.71
CA GLY A 450 -8.64 29.52 -17.38
C GLY A 450 -8.95 29.76 -15.90
N LEU A 451 -7.98 29.62 -14.97
CA LEU A 451 -8.24 29.73 -13.53
C LEU A 451 -8.95 31.03 -13.12
N LYS A 452 -8.64 32.14 -13.80
CA LYS A 452 -9.24 33.47 -13.52
C LYS A 452 -10.73 33.57 -13.80
N HIS A 453 -11.32 32.60 -14.48
CA HIS A 453 -12.74 32.58 -14.84
C HIS A 453 -13.63 31.91 -13.79
N PHE A 454 -13.04 31.38 -12.71
CA PHE A 454 -13.75 30.70 -11.63
C PHE A 454 -13.54 31.42 -10.30
N HIS A 455 -14.55 31.38 -9.42
CA HIS A 455 -14.52 32.02 -8.11
C HIS A 455 -14.82 31.00 -7.00
N GLY A 456 -14.28 31.24 -5.80
CA GLY A 456 -14.62 30.46 -4.60
C GLY A 456 -14.27 28.97 -4.63
N TYR A 457 -13.37 28.55 -5.52
CA TYR A 457 -13.00 27.15 -5.69
C TYR A 457 -11.83 26.73 -4.78
N HIS A 458 -11.79 25.44 -4.44
CA HIS A 458 -10.66 24.78 -3.82
C HIS A 458 -9.65 24.34 -4.87
N LEU A 459 -8.41 24.83 -4.77
CA LEU A 459 -7.34 24.43 -5.67
C LEU A 459 -6.57 23.26 -5.05
N VAL A 460 -6.61 22.10 -5.70
CA VAL A 460 -5.86 20.91 -5.32
C VAL A 460 -4.65 20.77 -6.24
N ALA A 461 -3.46 20.89 -5.68
CA ALA A 461 -2.21 20.72 -6.42
C ALA A 461 -1.09 20.24 -5.49
N THR A 462 0.03 19.82 -6.06
CA THR A 462 1.22 19.50 -5.26
C THR A 462 1.81 20.76 -4.63
N GLU A 463 2.61 20.59 -3.57
CA GLU A 463 3.28 21.71 -2.90
C GLU A 463 4.17 22.51 -3.87
N GLN A 464 4.80 21.82 -4.83
CA GLN A 464 5.66 22.44 -5.83
C GLN A 464 4.85 23.30 -6.81
N VAL A 465 3.67 22.84 -7.23
CA VAL A 465 2.77 23.62 -8.09
C VAL A 465 2.21 24.83 -7.34
N HIS A 466 1.82 24.67 -6.07
CA HIS A 466 1.42 25.81 -5.23
C HIS A 466 2.55 26.85 -5.12
N LYS A 467 3.80 26.41 -4.89
CA LYS A 467 4.96 27.31 -4.87
C LYS A 467 5.17 28.03 -6.20
N ALA A 468 4.98 27.34 -7.33
CA ALA A 468 5.10 27.93 -8.67
C ALA A 468 4.05 29.02 -8.92
N LEU A 469 2.82 28.82 -8.44
CA LEU A 469 1.75 29.83 -8.54
C LEU A 469 2.01 31.05 -7.64
N LEU A 470 2.57 30.85 -6.45
CA LEU A 470 2.91 31.95 -5.53
C LEU A 470 4.13 32.75 -5.99
N ARG A 471 5.07 32.10 -6.70
CA ARG A 471 6.32 32.69 -7.18
C ARG A 471 6.46 32.45 -8.69
N PRO A 472 5.67 33.14 -9.53
CA PRO A 472 5.69 32.94 -10.97
C PRO A 472 7.08 33.22 -11.55
N SER A 473 7.53 32.35 -12.45
CA SER A 473 8.80 32.47 -13.14
C SER A 473 8.59 32.16 -14.61
N VAL A 474 8.92 33.13 -15.46
CA VAL A 474 8.83 33.00 -16.93
C VAL A 474 9.80 31.96 -17.48
N ARG A 475 10.90 31.68 -16.76
CA ARG A 475 11.82 30.57 -17.08
C ARG A 475 11.12 29.21 -16.96
N ASN A 476 10.14 29.10 -16.05
CA ASN A 476 9.31 27.92 -15.86
C ASN A 476 7.95 28.09 -16.53
N LEU A 477 7.83 29.03 -17.49
CA LEU A 477 6.60 29.30 -18.25
C LEU A 477 5.37 29.66 -17.40
N VAL A 478 5.57 30.18 -16.18
CA VAL A 478 4.47 30.65 -15.33
C VAL A 478 4.35 32.17 -15.45
N PHE A 479 3.25 32.64 -16.03
CA PHE A 479 3.02 34.07 -16.29
C PHE A 479 2.07 34.69 -15.25
N ALA A 480 2.49 35.82 -14.67
CA ALA A 480 1.77 36.43 -13.57
C ALA A 480 0.37 36.96 -13.94
N ASN A 481 0.13 37.30 -15.20
CA ASN A 481 -1.16 37.80 -15.71
C ASN A 481 -2.23 36.69 -15.81
N MET A 482 -1.83 35.42 -15.73
CA MET A 482 -2.74 34.27 -15.73
C MET A 482 -3.08 33.80 -14.31
N LEU A 483 -2.44 34.36 -13.27
CA LEU A 483 -2.68 33.97 -11.89
C LEU A 483 -3.98 34.57 -11.34
N PRO A 484 -4.77 33.79 -10.57
CA PRO A 484 -6.02 34.26 -10.00
C PRO A 484 -5.84 35.36 -8.92
N TYR A 485 -4.64 35.48 -8.33
CA TYR A 485 -4.40 36.32 -7.15
C TYR A 485 -4.10 37.81 -7.44
N LYS A 486 -3.72 38.19 -8.67
CA LYS A 486 -3.29 39.57 -8.99
C LYS A 486 -4.39 40.50 -9.51
N SER A 487 -5.60 40.01 -9.73
CA SER A 487 -6.79 40.81 -10.11
C SER A 487 -7.62 41.32 -8.91
N ALA A 488 -7.21 40.97 -7.68
CA ALA A 488 -7.92 41.38 -6.46
C ALA A 488 -7.85 42.90 -6.17
N ALA A 489 -6.97 43.64 -6.83
CA ALA A 489 -6.84 45.09 -6.65
C ALA A 489 -7.80 45.94 -7.52
N SER A 490 -8.47 45.36 -8.53
CA SER A 490 -9.21 46.15 -9.54
C SER A 490 -10.68 45.76 -9.77
N SER A 491 -11.19 44.68 -9.15
CA SER A 491 -12.55 44.17 -9.44
C SER A 491 -13.47 43.97 -8.23
N GLY A 492 -13.00 44.20 -7.00
CA GLY A 492 -13.84 44.12 -5.78
C GLY A 492 -14.42 42.73 -5.45
N LYS A 493 -14.17 41.70 -6.27
CA LYS A 493 -14.52 40.31 -6.00
C LYS A 493 -13.24 39.55 -5.64
N CYS A 494 -13.10 39.19 -4.37
CA CYS A 494 -11.93 38.48 -3.88
C CYS A 494 -11.96 37.02 -4.36
N CYS A 495 -11.06 36.61 -5.24
CA CYS A 495 -10.82 35.20 -5.53
C CYS A 495 -10.10 34.55 -4.34
N GLU A 496 -10.87 34.10 -3.34
CA GLU A 496 -10.33 33.36 -2.21
C GLU A 496 -10.00 31.93 -2.64
N VAL A 497 -8.81 31.73 -3.22
CA VAL A 497 -8.32 30.39 -3.57
C VAL A 497 -7.70 29.75 -2.32
N ARG A 498 -8.38 28.74 -1.78
CA ARG A 498 -7.85 27.93 -0.67
C ARG A 498 -7.08 26.75 -1.22
N GLY A 499 -5.75 26.82 -1.13
CA GLY A 499 -4.87 25.71 -1.54
C GLY A 499 -5.01 24.53 -0.59
N ARG A 500 -5.20 23.32 -1.14
CA ARG A 500 -5.26 22.07 -0.38
C ARG A 500 -4.22 21.10 -0.92
N THR A 501 -3.28 20.71 -0.07
CA THR A 501 -2.37 19.59 -0.38
C THR A 501 -3.12 18.25 -0.32
N PRO A 502 -2.69 17.22 -1.08
CA PRO A 502 -3.36 15.93 -1.10
C PRO A 502 -3.56 15.32 0.29
N GLN A 503 -4.76 14.81 0.56
CA GLN A 503 -5.21 14.52 1.94
C GLN A 503 -4.58 13.28 2.57
N LYS A 504 -4.41 12.21 1.79
CA LYS A 504 -3.89 10.92 2.28
C LYS A 504 -2.90 10.34 1.30
N ARG A 505 -1.63 10.23 1.71
CA ARG A 505 -0.64 9.46 0.96
C ARG A 505 -0.98 7.98 1.08
N LEU A 506 -1.04 7.29 -0.06
CA LEU A 506 -1.32 5.87 -0.11
C LEU A 506 -0.01 5.08 -0.11
N SER A 507 0.02 3.98 0.63
CA SER A 507 1.15 3.04 0.67
C SER A 507 0.79 1.66 0.11
N GLU A 508 -0.50 1.37 -0.04
CA GLU A 508 -1.01 0.04 -0.39
C GLU A 508 -1.81 0.00 -1.70
N HIS A 509 -1.96 1.14 -2.37
CA HIS A 509 -2.63 1.26 -3.67
C HIS A 509 -1.77 0.62 -4.78
N PHE A 510 -2.38 -0.03 -5.78
CA PHE A 510 -1.64 -0.76 -6.83
C PHE A 510 -0.68 0.14 -7.63
N LEU A 511 -1.07 1.40 -7.89
CA LEU A 511 -0.20 2.42 -8.51
C LEU A 511 1.12 2.66 -7.75
N CYS A 512 1.21 2.34 -6.45
CA CYS A 512 2.45 2.44 -5.67
C CYS A 512 3.54 1.47 -6.15
N ARG A 513 3.20 0.49 -7.00
CA ARG A 513 4.18 -0.37 -7.69
C ARG A 513 5.00 0.40 -8.73
N TYR A 514 4.40 1.43 -9.33
CA TYR A 514 4.99 2.21 -10.42
C TYR A 514 5.44 3.59 -9.96
N PHE A 515 4.66 4.23 -9.08
CA PHE A 515 4.87 5.61 -8.65
C PHE A 515 5.16 5.70 -7.15
N GLU A 516 6.08 6.57 -6.75
CA GLU A 516 6.53 6.72 -5.35
C GLU A 516 5.59 7.59 -4.51
N GLN A 517 4.87 8.47 -5.18
CA GLN A 517 3.99 9.47 -4.57
C GLN A 517 2.60 9.31 -5.17
N VAL A 518 1.74 8.61 -4.41
CA VAL A 518 0.35 8.33 -4.76
C VAL A 518 -0.53 8.86 -3.63
N TYR A 519 -1.59 9.56 -3.96
CA TYR A 519 -2.45 10.24 -3.00
C TYR A 519 -3.93 10.06 -3.33
N ASP A 520 -4.74 9.86 -2.30
CA ASP A 520 -6.18 10.09 -2.42
C ASP A 520 -6.45 11.59 -2.28
N LEU A 521 -6.90 12.22 -3.37
CA LEU A 521 -7.06 13.67 -3.44
C LEU A 521 -8.29 14.15 -2.68
N LEU A 522 -9.36 13.37 -2.69
CA LEU A 522 -10.66 13.72 -2.14
C LEU A 522 -10.94 13.03 -0.79
N GLY A 523 -10.25 11.93 -0.49
CA GLY A 523 -10.37 11.17 0.75
C GLY A 523 -11.42 10.05 0.69
N ASP A 524 -12.04 9.84 -0.48
CA ASP A 524 -13.09 8.86 -0.74
C ASP A 524 -12.70 7.81 -1.80
N GLY A 525 -11.44 7.83 -2.27
CA GLY A 525 -10.92 6.91 -3.28
C GLY A 525 -11.33 7.20 -4.73
N SER A 526 -12.19 8.18 -5.00
CA SER A 526 -12.74 8.44 -6.34
C SER A 526 -11.73 9.05 -7.33
N ILE A 527 -10.74 9.79 -6.84
CA ILE A 527 -9.68 10.41 -7.64
C ILE A 527 -8.34 10.24 -6.93
N ILE A 528 -7.46 9.46 -7.55
CA ILE A 528 -6.12 9.15 -7.03
C ILE A 528 -5.06 9.93 -7.80
N GLY A 529 -4.35 10.84 -7.15
CA GLY A 529 -3.27 11.61 -7.73
C GLY A 529 -1.95 10.85 -7.74
N VAL A 530 -1.21 10.92 -8.84
CA VAL A 530 0.15 10.38 -8.98
C VAL A 530 1.11 11.48 -9.41
N VAL A 531 2.26 11.59 -8.74
CA VAL A 531 3.28 12.57 -9.15
C VAL A 531 4.07 12.02 -10.33
N LEU A 532 4.10 12.80 -11.41
CA LEU A 532 4.69 12.48 -12.70
C LEU A 532 5.78 13.51 -13.05
N ASP A 533 6.84 13.53 -12.24
CA ASP A 533 7.96 14.45 -12.40
C ASP A 533 8.65 14.32 -13.77
N GLY A 534 9.31 15.41 -14.20
CA GLY A 534 10.17 15.45 -15.38
C GLY A 534 9.85 16.62 -16.29
N HIS A 535 8.59 16.76 -16.72
CA HIS A 535 8.15 17.92 -17.49
C HIS A 535 8.13 19.16 -16.59
N CYS A 536 7.30 19.11 -15.55
CA CYS A 536 7.32 20.03 -14.43
C CYS A 536 7.57 19.29 -13.13
N ARG A 537 8.28 19.93 -12.19
CA ARG A 537 8.45 19.38 -10.85
C ARG A 537 7.13 19.45 -10.08
N GLY A 538 6.69 18.31 -9.56
CA GLY A 538 5.40 18.15 -8.91
C GLY A 538 4.22 18.11 -9.87
N GLN A 539 4.44 17.88 -11.18
CA GLN A 539 3.34 17.60 -12.09
C GLN A 539 2.54 16.41 -11.57
N MET A 540 1.23 16.52 -11.56
CA MET A 540 0.33 15.47 -11.09
C MET A 540 -0.52 14.94 -12.24
N GLY A 541 -0.56 13.63 -12.40
CA GLY A 541 -1.62 12.93 -13.13
C GLY A 541 -2.71 12.45 -12.17
N ILE A 542 -3.88 12.10 -12.70
CA ILE A 542 -4.98 11.55 -11.89
C ILE A 542 -5.52 10.24 -12.47
N TRP A 543 -5.75 9.28 -11.58
CA TRP A 543 -6.40 8.00 -11.83
C TRP A 543 -7.85 8.06 -11.34
N ILE A 544 -8.78 7.68 -12.22
CA ILE A 544 -10.22 7.63 -11.97
C ILE A 544 -10.65 6.16 -12.09
N PRO A 545 -10.82 5.44 -10.96
CA PRO A 545 -11.13 4.01 -10.97
C PRO A 545 -12.40 3.67 -11.74
N ASP A 546 -13.45 4.49 -11.63
CA ASP A 546 -14.78 4.29 -12.24
C ASP A 546 -14.74 4.05 -13.75
N PHE A 547 -13.81 4.71 -14.44
CA PHE A 547 -13.65 4.58 -15.90
C PHE A 547 -12.36 3.90 -16.32
N LYS A 548 -11.58 3.38 -15.35
CA LYS A 548 -10.22 2.89 -15.57
C LYS A 548 -9.37 3.87 -16.38
N LEU A 549 -9.48 5.16 -16.05
CA LEU A 549 -8.93 6.27 -16.81
C LEU A 549 -7.77 6.92 -16.05
N LEU A 550 -6.60 7.01 -16.68
CA LEU A 550 -5.44 7.72 -16.15
C LEU A 550 -5.16 8.94 -17.02
N LEU A 551 -5.36 10.14 -16.47
CA LEU A 551 -4.99 11.40 -17.10
C LEU A 551 -3.54 11.72 -16.74
N ALA A 552 -2.63 11.58 -17.69
CA ALA A 552 -1.18 11.65 -17.47
C ALA A 552 -0.57 13.05 -17.73
N ALA A 553 -1.41 14.06 -17.92
CA ALA A 553 -0.98 15.43 -18.25
C ALA A 553 0.09 15.43 -19.36
N ASP A 554 1.17 16.19 -19.14
CA ASP A 554 2.24 16.43 -20.12
C ASP A 554 3.40 15.43 -19.99
N SER A 555 3.18 14.26 -19.36
CA SER A 555 4.19 13.20 -19.29
C SER A 555 4.53 12.59 -20.65
N CYS A 556 3.69 12.84 -21.66
CA CYS A 556 3.99 12.66 -23.06
C CYS A 556 3.20 13.67 -23.88
N TRP A 557 3.67 14.00 -25.08
CA TRP A 557 2.97 14.91 -26.01
C TRP A 557 1.83 14.21 -26.77
N GLY A 558 1.70 12.88 -26.62
CA GLY A 558 0.62 12.10 -27.20
C GLY A 558 0.93 10.60 -27.19
N GLY A 559 -0.11 9.77 -27.13
CA GLY A 559 0.05 8.31 -27.13
C GLY A 559 0.80 7.78 -28.36
N ASP A 560 0.57 8.39 -29.51
CA ASP A 560 1.26 8.09 -30.77
C ASP A 560 2.74 8.53 -30.78
N LEU A 561 3.12 9.45 -29.89
CA LEU A 561 4.47 10.01 -29.78
C LEU A 561 5.30 9.37 -28.66
N VAL A 562 4.77 8.39 -27.94
CA VAL A 562 5.48 7.69 -26.86
C VAL A 562 6.81 7.11 -27.34
N ARG A 563 6.83 6.46 -28.51
CA ARG A 563 8.05 5.90 -29.10
C ARG A 563 9.04 6.97 -29.55
N HIS A 564 8.54 8.09 -30.06
CA HIS A 564 9.36 9.21 -30.54
C HIS A 564 9.91 10.09 -29.41
N THR A 565 9.38 9.99 -28.20
CA THR A 565 9.83 10.80 -27.06
C THR A 565 11.33 10.64 -26.77
N LEU A 566 11.89 9.44 -26.98
CA LEU A 566 13.33 9.20 -26.83
C LEU A 566 14.17 9.89 -27.93
N GLU A 567 13.55 10.18 -29.06
CA GLU A 567 14.14 10.80 -30.24
C GLU A 567 14.00 12.33 -30.24
N MET A 568 13.41 12.92 -29.20
CA MET A 568 13.22 14.36 -29.05
C MET A 568 14.54 15.11 -29.29
N ARG A 569 14.51 16.22 -30.03
CA ARG A 569 15.68 17.08 -30.33
C ARG A 569 16.04 17.96 -29.13
N LEU A 570 17.13 18.73 -29.23
CA LEU A 570 17.67 19.49 -28.09
C LEU A 570 16.68 20.53 -27.54
N PHE A 571 16.04 21.34 -28.39
CA PHE A 571 15.18 22.42 -27.93
C PHE A 571 13.96 21.95 -27.12
N PRO A 572 13.18 20.94 -27.55
CA PRO A 572 12.06 20.48 -26.74
C PRO A 572 12.48 19.76 -25.45
N ARG A 573 13.71 19.23 -25.40
CA ARG A 573 14.30 18.70 -24.15
C ARG A 573 14.58 19.79 -23.13
N LEU A 574 14.98 20.99 -23.58
CA LEU A 574 15.26 22.13 -22.71
C LEU A 574 13.99 22.73 -22.08
N ILE A 575 12.81 22.43 -22.63
CA ILE A 575 11.51 22.81 -22.05
C ILE A 575 11.19 21.92 -20.84
N GLN A 576 11.69 20.68 -20.82
CA GLN A 576 11.48 19.77 -19.70
C GLN A 576 12.36 20.20 -18.51
N ASN A 577 11.81 20.19 -17.29
CA ASN A 577 12.56 20.52 -16.09
C ASN A 577 13.73 19.53 -15.85
N ASP A 578 13.48 18.24 -16.04
CA ASP A 578 14.47 17.17 -16.02
C ASP A 578 14.11 16.09 -17.05
N PHE A 579 14.85 16.06 -18.16
CA PHE A 579 14.60 15.10 -19.24
C PHE A 579 14.91 13.64 -18.85
N THR A 580 15.77 13.41 -17.86
CA THR A 580 16.06 12.05 -17.38
C THR A 580 14.90 11.52 -16.56
N GLU A 581 14.37 12.32 -15.64
CA GLU A 581 13.15 11.97 -14.89
C GLU A 581 11.94 11.86 -15.82
N TYR A 582 11.81 12.74 -16.81
CA TYR A 582 10.75 12.67 -17.82
C TYR A 582 10.69 11.31 -18.53
N LYS A 583 11.86 10.78 -18.94
CA LYS A 583 11.96 9.42 -19.52
C LYS A 583 11.59 8.32 -18.53
N LYS A 584 11.97 8.44 -17.26
CA LYS A 584 11.63 7.46 -16.22
C LYS A 584 10.12 7.43 -15.97
N THR A 585 9.49 8.60 -15.88
CA THR A 585 8.04 8.74 -15.75
C THR A 585 7.31 8.11 -16.93
N LEU A 586 7.73 8.39 -18.16
CA LEU A 586 7.16 7.76 -19.34
C LEU A 586 7.35 6.22 -19.33
N LYS A 587 8.52 5.73 -18.92
CA LYS A 587 8.76 4.28 -18.79
C LYS A 587 7.82 3.64 -17.77
N LYS A 588 7.61 4.26 -16.61
CA LYS A 588 6.67 3.80 -15.57
C LYS A 588 5.23 3.73 -16.10
N LEU A 589 4.80 4.73 -16.89
CA LEU A 589 3.49 4.73 -17.55
C LEU A 589 3.36 3.59 -18.58
N CYS A 590 4.41 3.32 -19.36
CA CYS A 590 4.43 2.18 -20.29
C CYS A 590 4.40 0.83 -19.56
N GLU A 591 5.12 0.68 -18.45
CA GLU A 591 5.07 -0.52 -17.60
C GLU A 591 3.67 -0.73 -17.03
N LEU A 592 3.04 0.34 -16.50
CA LEU A 592 1.65 0.31 -16.04
C LEU A 592 0.69 -0.14 -17.15
N HIS A 593 0.77 0.46 -18.34
CA HIS A 593 -0.13 0.10 -19.44
C HIS A 593 0.08 -1.33 -19.95
N ARG A 594 1.32 -1.81 -19.95
CA ARG A 594 1.63 -3.21 -20.32
C ARG A 594 1.01 -4.19 -19.32
N ASP A 595 1.13 -3.89 -18.03
CA ASP A 595 0.66 -4.77 -16.96
C ASP A 595 -0.88 -4.67 -16.79
N HIS A 596 -1.48 -3.53 -17.14
CA HIS A 596 -2.91 -3.24 -17.07
C HIS A 596 -3.43 -2.61 -18.39
N PRO A 597 -3.54 -3.40 -19.48
CA PRO A 597 -3.95 -2.89 -20.80
C PRO A 597 -5.37 -2.30 -20.83
N GLN A 598 -6.21 -2.66 -19.86
CA GLN A 598 -7.55 -2.09 -19.66
C GLN A 598 -7.54 -0.63 -19.17
N ILE A 599 -6.40 -0.12 -18.70
CA ILE A 599 -6.27 1.27 -18.27
C ILE A 599 -6.06 2.15 -19.48
N ARG A 600 -7.01 3.06 -19.73
CA ARG A 600 -6.88 4.10 -20.76
C ARG A 600 -6.00 5.21 -20.20
N ILE A 601 -4.80 5.36 -20.75
CA ILE A 601 -3.92 6.50 -20.44
C ILE A 601 -4.16 7.59 -21.49
N VAL A 602 -4.44 8.80 -21.03
CA VAL A 602 -4.70 9.97 -21.88
C VAL A 602 -3.71 11.08 -21.54
N PHE A 603 -3.07 11.63 -22.57
CA PHE A 603 -2.17 12.77 -22.45
C PHE A 603 -2.86 14.08 -22.85
N THR A 604 -2.38 15.22 -22.34
CA THR A 604 -2.96 16.54 -22.63
C THR A 604 -2.97 16.84 -24.13
N HIS A 605 -1.86 16.59 -24.81
CA HIS A 605 -1.66 17.00 -26.20
C HIS A 605 -1.91 15.88 -27.22
N GLU A 606 -2.48 14.76 -26.76
CA GLU A 606 -2.85 13.66 -27.65
C GLU A 606 -3.88 14.14 -28.68
N LYS A 607 -3.71 13.68 -29.93
CA LYS A 607 -4.61 14.02 -31.02
C LYS A 607 -5.90 13.21 -30.85
N GLY A 608 -7.06 13.82 -31.10
CA GLY A 608 -8.34 13.14 -31.06
C GLY A 608 -9.51 14.12 -31.10
N SER A 609 -10.73 13.61 -30.98
CA SER A 609 -11.92 14.41 -30.68
C SER A 609 -12.09 14.58 -29.17
N GLU A 610 -12.96 15.50 -28.77
CA GLU A 610 -13.47 15.54 -27.38
C GLU A 610 -14.21 14.22 -27.09
N GLU A 611 -13.92 13.60 -25.96
CA GLU A 611 -14.48 12.31 -25.52
C GLU A 611 -15.29 12.49 -24.23
N THR A 612 -16.29 11.64 -24.02
CA THR A 612 -17.07 11.57 -22.78
C THR A 612 -17.08 10.13 -22.28
N TYR A 613 -16.78 9.94 -21.00
CA TYR A 613 -16.84 8.68 -20.28
C TYR A 613 -17.98 8.80 -19.27
N GLY A 614 -18.98 7.93 -19.32
CA GLY A 614 -20.18 8.03 -18.47
C GLY A 614 -21.32 7.20 -18.99
#